data_AF-A0A535Y9B2-F1
#
_entry.id   AF-A0A535Y9B2-F1
#
_cell.length_a   1.000
_cell.length_b   1.000
_cell.length_c   1.000
_cell.angle_alpha   90.00
_cell.angle_beta   90.00
_cell.angle_gamma   90.00
#
_symmetry.space_group_name_H-M   'P 1'
#
loop_
_entity.id
_entity.type
_entity.pdbx_description
1 polymer ?
#
loop_
_entity_poly.entity_id
_entity_poly.type
_entity_poly.pdbx_seq_one_letter_code
_entity_poly.pdbx_strand_id
1 'polypeptide(L)'
;MEKRRLTSRTSRREFLKKAGIGSAALAALPALGELLATPVLASDRISFNLVAAGGMGTERVILAGDGLMTNSEATGGGTFIHFDVSTGVPVVIATGVWKAGRLHSFNTVGTPLGLGTSGIADMDIDLIPANNQRVGARLKIYCDLPGPGRFTGGAEGFVLTVDGKTFTQIGVGATLFTIGAPS
;
A
#
# COMPACT_ATOMS: atom_id res chain seq x y z
N MET A 1 -62.57 -6.39 -4.52
CA MET A 1 -61.59 -5.46 -3.93
C MET A 1 -61.02 -6.13 -2.69
N GLU A 2 -59.86 -6.77 -2.81
CA GLU A 2 -59.24 -7.51 -1.70
C GLU A 2 -57.75 -7.13 -1.59
N LYS A 3 -57.39 -6.57 -0.44
CA LYS A 3 -56.06 -6.00 -0.17
C LYS A 3 -55.08 -7.12 0.18
N ARG A 4 -54.16 -7.46 -0.72
CA ARG A 4 -52.96 -8.27 -0.37
C ARG A 4 -52.01 -7.43 0.48
N ARG A 5 -51.93 -7.74 1.77
CA ARG A 5 -50.90 -7.24 2.69
C ARG A 5 -49.54 -7.84 2.30
N LEU A 6 -48.58 -6.99 1.96
CA LEU A 6 -47.15 -7.32 1.99
C LEU A 6 -46.72 -7.48 3.46
N THR A 7 -46.25 -8.66 3.82
CA THR A 7 -45.42 -8.85 5.02
C THR A 7 -44.21 -9.69 4.67
N SER A 8 -43.18 -9.05 4.09
CA SER A 8 -41.84 -9.64 4.05
C SER A 8 -41.27 -9.60 5.48
N ARG A 9 -41.19 -10.77 6.12
CA ARG A 9 -40.55 -10.90 7.42
C ARG A 9 -39.31 -11.77 7.26
N THR A 10 -38.29 -11.23 6.61
CA THR A 10 -36.95 -11.84 6.63
C THR A 10 -36.52 -11.94 8.09
N SER A 11 -36.43 -13.16 8.60
CA SER A 11 -36.15 -13.36 10.01
C SER A 11 -34.72 -12.96 10.30
N ARG A 12 -34.46 -12.29 11.44
CA ARG A 12 -33.10 -11.97 11.90
C ARG A 12 -32.20 -13.21 11.99
N ARG A 13 -32.78 -14.42 12.10
CA ARG A 13 -32.07 -15.71 12.04
C ARG A 13 -31.58 -16.07 10.64
N GLU A 14 -32.28 -15.70 9.58
CA GLU A 14 -31.77 -15.89 8.21
C GLU A 14 -30.62 -14.95 7.89
N PHE A 15 -30.67 -13.72 8.43
CA PHE A 15 -29.57 -12.76 8.30
C PHE A 15 -28.31 -13.26 9.04
N LEU A 16 -28.45 -13.78 10.27
CA LEU A 16 -27.32 -14.37 11.01
C LEU A 16 -26.80 -15.67 10.37
N LYS A 17 -27.66 -16.48 9.74
CA LYS A 17 -27.22 -17.65 8.93
C LYS A 17 -26.43 -17.25 7.69
N LYS A 18 -26.74 -16.11 7.05
CA LYS A 18 -25.97 -15.58 5.92
C LYS A 18 -24.67 -14.89 6.37
N ALA A 19 -24.65 -14.27 7.55
CA ALA A 19 -23.45 -13.62 8.11
C ALA A 19 -22.40 -14.62 8.63
N GLY A 20 -22.81 -15.81 9.09
CA GLY A 20 -21.90 -16.86 9.57
C GLY A 20 -21.04 -17.55 8.50
N ILE A 21 -21.34 -17.34 7.21
CA ILE A 21 -20.62 -17.95 6.09
C ILE A 21 -19.30 -17.20 5.80
N GLY A 22 -19.15 -15.95 6.27
CA GLY A 22 -17.95 -15.14 6.02
C GLY A 22 -16.70 -15.59 6.79
N SER A 23 -16.86 -16.08 8.03
CA SER A 23 -15.72 -16.44 8.89
C SER A 23 -15.22 -17.88 8.69
N ALA A 24 -16.07 -18.80 8.26
CA ALA A 24 -15.67 -20.18 7.96
C ALA A 24 -14.83 -20.30 6.68
N ALA A 25 -14.95 -19.35 5.75
CA ALA A 25 -14.20 -19.37 4.48
C ALA A 25 -12.68 -19.17 4.68
N LEU A 26 -12.27 -18.28 5.61
CA LEU A 26 -10.84 -18.05 5.91
C LEU A 26 -10.18 -19.28 6.55
N ALA A 27 -10.92 -20.05 7.36
CA ALA A 27 -10.42 -21.26 8.01
C ALA A 27 -10.33 -22.47 7.06
N ALA A 28 -10.98 -22.42 5.89
CA ALA A 28 -10.95 -23.49 4.88
C ALA A 28 -9.80 -23.34 3.86
N LEU A 29 -9.10 -22.20 3.86
CA LEU A 29 -7.96 -21.94 2.97
C LEU A 29 -6.82 -22.96 3.03
N PRO A 30 -6.46 -23.56 4.19
CA PRO A 30 -5.40 -24.57 4.25
C PRO A 30 -5.69 -25.79 3.37
N ALA A 31 -6.96 -26.17 3.20
CA ALA A 31 -7.36 -27.35 2.43
C ALA A 31 -7.35 -27.13 0.90
N LEU A 32 -7.30 -25.88 0.44
CA LEU A 32 -7.17 -25.51 -0.98
C LEU A 32 -5.71 -25.24 -1.39
N GLY A 33 -4.80 -25.09 -0.43
CA GLY A 33 -3.39 -24.76 -0.66
C GLY A 33 -2.58 -25.88 -1.33
N GLU A 34 -3.03 -27.14 -1.25
CA GLU A 34 -2.36 -28.26 -1.93
C GLU A 34 -2.66 -28.34 -3.44
N LEU A 35 -3.69 -27.66 -3.93
CA LEU A 35 -4.16 -27.80 -5.32
C LEU A 35 -3.73 -26.66 -6.26
N LEU A 36 -3.18 -25.55 -5.74
CA LEU A 36 -2.83 -24.38 -6.55
C LEU A 36 -1.42 -23.85 -6.23
N ALA A 37 -0.55 -24.00 -7.23
CA ALA A 37 0.71 -23.29 -7.47
C ALA A 37 1.94 -23.67 -6.61
N THR A 38 3.10 -23.53 -7.28
CA THR A 38 4.46 -23.49 -6.75
C THR A 38 4.50 -22.74 -5.42
N PRO A 39 5.21 -23.22 -4.38
CA PRO A 39 5.22 -22.56 -3.08
C PRO A 39 5.69 -21.11 -3.22
N VAL A 40 4.75 -20.18 -3.04
CA VAL A 40 4.93 -18.72 -2.89
C VAL A 40 6.12 -18.39 -1.97
N LEU A 41 6.41 -19.25 -1.00
CA LEU A 41 7.52 -19.13 -0.05
C LEU A 41 8.93 -19.34 -0.65
N ALA A 42 9.06 -19.76 -1.91
CA ALA A 42 10.36 -19.91 -2.58
C ALA A 42 10.76 -18.70 -3.44
N SER A 43 9.86 -17.72 -3.62
CA SER A 43 10.15 -16.49 -4.36
C SER A 43 10.95 -15.53 -3.46
N ASP A 44 12.07 -15.04 -3.96
CA ASP A 44 12.88 -13.98 -3.34
C ASP A 44 12.27 -12.58 -3.55
N ARG A 45 11.08 -12.51 -4.15
CA ARG A 45 10.39 -11.25 -4.46
C ARG A 45 9.51 -10.80 -3.31
N ILE A 46 9.58 -9.50 -3.05
CA ILE A 46 8.74 -8.78 -2.10
C ILE A 46 7.81 -7.86 -2.88
N SER A 47 6.50 -8.02 -2.75
CA SER A 47 5.58 -7.01 -3.28
C SER A 47 5.38 -5.89 -2.27
N PHE A 48 5.17 -4.67 -2.76
CA PHE A 48 4.74 -3.55 -1.94
C PHE A 48 3.42 -2.98 -2.43
N ASN A 49 2.63 -2.47 -1.49
CA ASN A 49 1.49 -1.60 -1.75
C ASN A 49 1.66 -0.36 -0.87
N LEU A 50 1.38 0.81 -1.44
CA LEU A 50 1.54 2.10 -0.77
C LEU A 50 0.35 2.99 -1.12
N VAL A 51 -0.30 3.56 -0.13
CA VAL A 51 -1.20 4.71 -0.28
C VAL A 51 -1.00 5.60 0.93
N ALA A 52 -0.34 6.74 0.76
CA ALA A 52 -0.04 7.62 1.88
C ALA A 52 0.09 9.10 1.45
N ALA A 53 0.15 9.97 2.44
CA ALA A 53 0.35 11.41 2.24
C ALA A 53 1.57 11.91 3.01
N GLY A 54 2.39 12.70 2.31
CA GLY A 54 3.51 13.45 2.85
C GLY A 54 3.30 14.96 2.78
N GLY A 55 4.08 15.72 3.54
CA GLY A 55 4.01 17.17 3.60
C GLY A 55 5.37 17.84 3.76
N MET A 56 5.45 19.08 3.29
CA MET A 56 6.58 19.99 3.47
C MET A 56 6.03 21.42 3.57
N GLY A 57 6.01 22.00 4.77
CA GLY A 57 5.38 23.31 4.99
C GLY A 57 3.87 23.27 4.65
N THR A 58 3.45 24.06 3.67
CA THR A 58 2.08 24.07 3.12
C THR A 58 1.89 23.15 1.92
N GLU A 59 2.97 22.64 1.33
CA GLU A 59 2.90 21.68 0.23
C GLU A 59 2.58 20.27 0.75
N ARG A 60 1.83 19.50 -0.05
CA ARG A 60 1.36 18.15 0.26
C ARG A 60 1.53 17.26 -0.97
N VAL A 61 1.90 16.01 -0.74
CA VAL A 61 1.96 14.98 -1.79
C VAL A 61 1.17 13.76 -1.32
N ILE A 62 0.23 13.31 -2.12
CA ILE A 62 -0.38 11.98 -1.98
C ILE A 62 0.31 11.07 -2.99
N LEU A 63 0.77 9.92 -2.52
CA LEU A 63 1.41 8.89 -3.33
C LEU A 63 0.66 7.58 -3.16
N ALA A 64 0.27 6.98 -4.27
CA ALA A 64 -0.36 5.67 -4.30
C ALA A 64 0.34 4.79 -5.34
N GLY A 65 0.47 3.50 -5.07
CA GLY A 65 1.06 2.56 -6.02
C GLY A 65 1.36 1.20 -5.44
N ASP A 66 1.85 0.35 -6.31
CA ASP A 66 2.21 -1.03 -6.01
C ASP A 66 3.41 -1.44 -6.87
N GLY A 67 4.01 -2.55 -6.49
CA GLY A 67 5.14 -3.08 -7.24
C GLY A 67 5.78 -4.29 -6.60
N LEU A 68 6.92 -4.66 -7.19
CA LEU A 68 7.74 -5.80 -6.82
C LEU A 68 9.17 -5.34 -6.60
N MET A 69 9.80 -5.89 -5.58
CA MET A 69 11.20 -5.70 -5.25
C MET A 69 11.90 -7.05 -5.23
N THR A 70 13.09 -7.10 -5.79
CA THR A 70 14.07 -8.16 -5.60
C THR A 70 15.22 -7.64 -4.74
N ASN A 71 16.32 -8.38 -4.63
CA ASN A 71 17.48 -7.93 -3.88
C ASN A 71 18.16 -6.65 -4.46
N SER A 72 17.96 -6.34 -5.75
CA SER A 72 18.66 -5.22 -6.41
C SER A 72 17.79 -4.35 -7.30
N GLU A 73 16.53 -4.73 -7.53
CA GLU A 73 15.64 -4.05 -8.46
C GLU A 73 14.28 -3.81 -7.82
N ALA A 74 13.68 -2.66 -8.14
CA ALA A 74 12.29 -2.37 -7.88
C ALA A 74 11.59 -2.13 -9.22
N THR A 75 10.43 -2.74 -9.38
CA THR A 75 9.52 -2.50 -10.51
C THR A 75 8.16 -2.13 -9.94
N GLY A 76 7.37 -1.39 -10.72
CA GLY A 76 6.08 -0.88 -10.29
C GLY A 76 6.00 0.62 -10.39
N GLY A 77 5.05 1.19 -9.67
CA GLY A 77 4.73 2.60 -9.74
C GLY A 77 3.31 2.87 -9.30
N GLY A 78 2.79 4.01 -9.72
CA GLY A 78 1.41 4.39 -9.44
C GLY A 78 1.18 5.85 -9.73
N THR A 79 0.37 6.52 -8.91
CA THR A 79 -0.06 7.91 -9.12
C THR A 79 0.40 8.82 -8.00
N PHE A 80 0.59 10.09 -8.32
CA PHE A 80 0.82 11.12 -7.32
C PHE A 80 -0.05 12.36 -7.56
N ILE A 81 -0.33 13.08 -6.47
CA ILE A 81 -0.96 14.40 -6.46
C ILE A 81 -0.12 15.31 -5.56
N HIS A 82 0.42 16.38 -6.12
CA HIS A 82 1.12 17.45 -5.41
C HIS A 82 0.26 18.70 -5.38
N PHE A 83 0.00 19.23 -4.19
CA PHE A 83 -0.88 20.37 -3.99
C PHE A 83 -0.42 21.24 -2.82
N ASP A 84 -0.85 22.49 -2.80
CA ASP A 84 -0.60 23.44 -1.72
C ASP A 84 -1.89 23.72 -0.94
N VAL A 85 -1.77 23.95 0.37
CA VAL A 85 -2.90 24.27 1.26
C VAL A 85 -2.77 25.63 1.96
N SER A 86 -1.88 26.52 1.51
CA SER A 86 -1.62 27.82 2.15
C SER A 86 -2.83 28.75 2.22
N THR A 87 -3.79 28.59 1.29
CA THR A 87 -5.00 29.42 1.21
C THR A 87 -6.19 28.82 1.96
N GLY A 88 -6.03 27.65 2.60
CA GLY A 88 -7.12 26.89 3.21
C GLY A 88 -7.94 26.04 2.22
N VAL A 89 -7.78 26.26 0.91
CA VAL A 89 -8.35 25.43 -0.15
C VAL A 89 -7.21 24.73 -0.89
N PRO A 90 -7.25 23.40 -1.10
CA PRO A 90 -6.21 22.70 -1.86
C PRO A 90 -6.09 23.22 -3.30
N VAL A 91 -4.89 23.66 -3.68
CA VAL A 91 -4.54 24.06 -5.05
C VAL A 91 -3.58 23.03 -5.62
N VAL A 92 -4.01 22.31 -6.66
CA VAL A 92 -3.19 21.29 -7.32
C VAL A 92 -2.04 21.96 -8.08
N ILE A 93 -0.82 21.56 -7.76
CA ILE A 93 0.41 22.01 -8.43
C ILE A 93 0.76 21.04 -9.56
N ALA A 94 0.74 19.74 -9.29
CA ALA A 94 1.04 18.71 -10.26
C ALA A 94 0.30 17.41 -9.95
N THR A 95 -0.03 16.64 -10.99
CA THR A 95 -0.50 15.27 -10.87
C THR A 95 0.16 14.44 -11.95
N GLY A 96 0.25 13.14 -11.73
CA GLY A 96 0.79 12.24 -12.73
C GLY A 96 1.03 10.85 -12.18
N VAL A 97 1.96 10.16 -12.83
CA VAL A 97 2.38 8.82 -12.44
C VAL A 97 3.81 8.83 -11.92
N TRP A 98 4.14 7.86 -11.10
CA TRP A 98 5.51 7.59 -10.71
C TRP A 98 5.89 6.18 -11.13
N LYS A 99 7.18 5.96 -11.40
CA LYS A 99 7.73 4.65 -11.77
C LYS A 99 8.92 4.32 -10.89
N ALA A 100 8.96 3.09 -10.37
CA ALA A 100 10.11 2.59 -9.63
C ALA A 100 11.34 2.47 -10.55
N GLY A 101 12.51 2.75 -9.99
CA GLY A 101 13.81 2.59 -10.62
C GLY A 101 14.73 1.69 -9.80
N ARG A 102 15.99 2.09 -9.66
CA ARG A 102 16.99 1.32 -8.91
C ARG A 102 16.56 1.18 -7.45
N LEU A 103 16.56 -0.05 -6.93
CA LEU A 103 16.48 -0.31 -5.50
C LEU A 103 17.87 -0.20 -4.89
N HIS A 104 18.01 0.57 -3.82
CA HIS A 104 19.28 0.74 -3.11
C HIS A 104 19.37 -0.13 -1.88
N SER A 105 18.26 -0.30 -1.17
CA SER A 105 18.19 -1.24 -0.07
C SER A 105 16.76 -1.66 0.23
N PHE A 106 16.61 -2.88 0.74
CA PHE A 106 15.41 -3.32 1.42
C PHE A 106 15.83 -4.05 2.70
N ASN A 107 15.39 -3.55 3.85
CA ASN A 107 15.70 -4.12 5.15
C ASN A 107 14.42 -4.47 5.89
N THR A 108 14.27 -5.74 6.29
CA THR A 108 13.13 -6.18 7.09
C THR A 108 13.38 -5.95 8.59
N VAL A 109 12.30 -5.68 9.32
CA VAL A 109 12.34 -5.44 10.77
C VAL A 109 11.43 -6.43 11.49
N GLY A 110 12.00 -7.16 12.44
CA GLY A 110 11.27 -8.17 13.21
C GLY A 110 10.86 -9.39 12.38
N THR A 111 10.09 -10.28 13.01
CA THR A 111 9.57 -11.49 12.37
C THR A 111 8.32 -11.16 11.55
N PRO A 112 8.16 -11.68 10.32
CA PRO A 112 6.93 -11.51 9.54
C PRO A 112 5.65 -11.93 10.30
N LEU A 113 4.50 -11.36 9.90
CA LEU A 113 3.16 -11.77 10.33
C LEU A 113 2.42 -12.40 9.13
N GLY A 114 2.45 -13.73 9.07
CA GLY A 114 2.02 -14.44 7.87
C GLY A 114 2.91 -14.06 6.68
N LEU A 115 2.29 -13.60 5.59
CA LEU A 115 3.04 -13.09 4.42
C LEU A 115 3.47 -11.62 4.57
N GLY A 116 2.92 -10.88 5.54
CA GLY A 116 3.27 -9.48 5.76
C GLY A 116 4.60 -9.33 6.47
N THR A 117 5.45 -8.41 6.03
CA THR A 117 6.70 -8.07 6.72
C THR A 117 6.82 -6.57 6.96
N SER A 118 7.41 -6.18 8.09
CA SER A 118 7.81 -4.79 8.33
C SER A 118 9.16 -4.55 7.70
N GLY A 119 9.42 -3.32 7.26
CA GLY A 119 10.70 -3.01 6.65
C GLY A 119 10.80 -1.61 6.09
N ILE A 120 11.95 -1.35 5.49
CA ILE A 120 12.30 -0.09 4.85
C ILE A 120 12.81 -0.39 3.45
N ALA A 121 12.13 0.11 2.43
CA ALA A 121 12.61 0.10 1.06
C ALA A 121 13.13 1.48 0.68
N ASP A 122 14.30 1.56 0.05
CA ASP A 122 14.91 2.80 -0.40
C ASP A 122 15.26 2.69 -1.88
N MET A 123 14.59 3.46 -2.73
CA MET A 123 14.68 3.33 -4.19
C MET A 123 14.67 4.69 -4.90
N ASP A 124 15.29 4.74 -6.07
CA ASP A 124 15.06 5.84 -7.00
C ASP A 124 13.71 5.65 -7.69
N ILE A 125 13.03 6.76 -7.98
CA ILE A 125 11.81 6.78 -8.77
C ILE A 125 11.87 7.91 -9.79
N ASP A 126 11.02 7.79 -10.80
CA ASP A 126 10.74 8.87 -11.73
C ASP A 126 9.31 9.37 -11.53
N LEU A 127 9.15 10.66 -11.22
CA LEU A 127 7.88 11.36 -11.27
C LEU A 127 7.64 11.83 -12.70
N ILE A 128 6.46 11.52 -13.24
CA ILE A 128 6.05 11.86 -14.60
C ILE A 128 4.72 12.60 -14.49
N PRO A 129 4.74 13.94 -14.34
CA PRO A 129 3.54 14.76 -14.30
C PRO A 129 2.81 14.73 -15.65
N ALA A 130 1.59 15.25 -15.69
CA ALA A 130 0.76 15.32 -16.90
C ALA A 130 1.41 16.06 -18.09
N ASN A 131 2.43 16.88 -17.85
CA ASN A 131 3.23 17.53 -18.89
C ASN A 131 4.31 16.62 -19.52
N ASN A 132 4.40 15.36 -19.07
CA ASN A 132 5.37 14.34 -19.50
C ASN A 132 6.85 14.67 -19.23
N GLN A 133 7.15 15.69 -18.43
CA GLN A 133 8.52 15.98 -18.03
C GLN A 133 8.93 15.05 -16.89
N ARG A 134 9.86 14.14 -17.15
CA ARG A 134 10.40 13.23 -16.13
C ARG A 134 11.26 13.99 -15.12
N VAL A 135 10.97 13.78 -13.83
CA VAL A 135 11.71 14.33 -12.71
C VAL A 135 12.18 13.17 -11.83
N GLY A 136 13.50 13.01 -11.69
CA GLY A 136 14.08 12.00 -10.82
C GLY A 136 13.87 12.35 -9.34
N ALA A 137 13.54 11.35 -8.53
CA ALA A 137 13.33 11.51 -7.09
C ALA A 137 13.79 10.27 -6.33
N ARG A 138 13.93 10.42 -5.01
CA ARG A 138 14.24 9.35 -4.08
C ARG A 138 13.01 9.03 -3.24
N LEU A 139 12.60 7.76 -3.24
CA LEU A 139 11.48 7.28 -2.44
C LEU A 139 11.98 6.28 -1.39
N LYS A 140 11.72 6.61 -0.12
CA LYS A 140 11.90 5.68 0.99
C LYS A 140 10.54 5.31 1.54
N ILE A 141 10.21 4.03 1.51
CA ILE A 141 8.94 3.48 1.98
C ILE A 141 9.19 2.80 3.32
N TYR A 142 8.36 3.15 4.30
CA TYR A 142 8.33 2.55 5.63
C TYR A 142 7.04 1.72 5.76
N CYS A 143 7.20 0.49 6.24
CA CYS A 143 6.10 -0.41 6.59
C CYS A 143 6.31 -0.93 8.01
N ASP A 144 5.44 -0.51 8.91
CA ASP A 144 5.32 -0.96 10.29
C ASP A 144 4.11 -1.89 10.40
N LEU A 145 4.31 -3.07 10.98
CA LEU A 145 3.23 -3.99 11.27
C LEU A 145 2.89 -3.95 12.76
N PRO A 146 1.62 -4.20 13.14
CA PRO A 146 1.22 -4.19 14.53
C PRO A 146 1.97 -5.27 15.33
N GLY A 147 2.64 -4.87 16.41
CA GLY A 147 3.27 -5.78 17.37
C GLY A 147 4.68 -5.37 17.78
N PRO A 148 5.22 -5.94 18.87
CA PRO A 148 6.55 -5.59 19.36
C PRO A 148 7.63 -5.93 18.33
N GLY A 149 8.61 -5.04 18.20
CA GLY A 149 9.79 -5.25 17.35
C GLY A 149 9.55 -5.16 15.83
N ARG A 150 8.39 -4.65 15.40
CA ARG A 150 7.99 -4.51 13.99
C ARG A 150 7.84 -3.05 13.54
N PHE A 151 8.50 -2.16 14.27
CA PHE A 151 8.55 -0.73 13.99
C PHE A 151 9.91 -0.39 13.42
N THR A 152 9.91 0.22 12.25
CA THR A 152 11.09 0.61 11.47
C THR A 152 11.85 1.79 12.08
N GLY A 153 11.23 2.49 13.02
CA GLY A 153 11.73 3.75 13.57
C GLY A 153 11.44 4.97 12.68
N GLY A 154 10.87 4.77 11.49
CA GLY A 154 10.24 5.82 10.69
C GLY A 154 8.72 5.85 10.89
N ALA A 155 8.06 6.84 10.31
CA ALA A 155 6.60 6.88 10.29
C ALA A 155 6.06 6.06 9.10
N GLU A 156 5.07 5.20 9.36
CA GLU A 156 4.37 4.38 8.37
C GLU A 156 3.95 5.18 7.12
N GLY A 157 4.38 4.77 5.94
CA GLY A 157 4.14 5.48 4.68
C GLY A 157 5.42 5.73 3.90
N PHE A 158 5.72 6.99 3.57
CA PHE A 158 6.92 7.32 2.78
C PHE A 158 7.63 8.62 3.18
N VAL A 159 8.88 8.71 2.74
CA VAL A 159 9.64 9.95 2.59
C VAL A 159 10.02 10.08 1.13
N LEU A 160 9.69 11.23 0.53
CA LEU A 160 9.98 11.54 -0.87
C LEU A 160 10.91 12.74 -0.94
N THR A 161 12.07 12.57 -1.57
CA THR A 161 13.01 13.66 -1.83
C THR A 161 13.08 13.93 -3.33
N VAL A 162 12.79 15.16 -3.73
CA VAL A 162 12.79 15.62 -5.12
C VAL A 162 13.37 17.03 -5.18
N ASP A 163 14.34 17.27 -6.07
CA ASP A 163 14.99 18.59 -6.22
C ASP A 163 15.45 19.24 -4.90
N GLY A 164 15.99 18.43 -3.97
CA GLY A 164 16.44 18.88 -2.65
C GLY A 164 15.32 19.19 -1.64
N LYS A 165 14.06 19.11 -2.04
CA LYS A 165 12.88 19.17 -1.15
C LYS A 165 12.56 17.79 -0.61
N THR A 166 12.15 17.71 0.66
CA THR A 166 11.77 16.44 1.29
C THR A 166 10.37 16.52 1.88
N PHE A 167 9.49 15.66 1.40
CA PHE A 167 8.16 15.42 1.95
C PHE A 167 8.23 14.27 2.93
N THR A 168 7.81 14.51 4.17
CA THR A 168 7.72 13.48 5.21
C THR A 168 6.27 13.14 5.49
N GLN A 169 6.04 11.91 5.94
CA GLN A 169 4.72 11.40 6.27
C GLN A 169 3.97 12.30 7.26
N ILE A 170 2.68 12.52 7.01
CA ILE A 170 1.79 13.34 7.88
C ILE A 170 0.73 12.51 8.64
N GLY A 171 1.00 11.22 8.84
CA GLY A 171 0.13 10.31 9.61
C GLY A 171 -1.11 9.83 8.86
N VAL A 172 -1.10 9.88 7.52
CA VAL A 172 -2.22 9.45 6.68
C VAL A 172 -1.73 8.40 5.69
N GLY A 173 -2.38 7.24 5.69
CA GLY A 173 -2.11 6.16 4.76
C GLY A 173 -1.58 4.89 5.40
N ALA A 174 -1.18 3.96 4.54
CA ALA A 174 -0.62 2.68 4.90
C ALA A 174 0.30 2.14 3.78
N THR A 175 1.19 1.27 4.19
CA THR A 175 2.09 0.48 3.37
C THR A 175 1.94 -0.98 3.77
N LEU A 176 2.10 -1.90 2.81
CA LEU A 176 2.27 -3.31 3.11
C LEU A 176 3.37 -3.92 2.24
N PHE A 177 4.39 -4.50 2.87
CA PHE A 177 5.29 -5.44 2.20
C PHE A 177 4.81 -6.87 2.38
N THR A 178 4.77 -7.63 1.29
CA THR A 178 4.33 -9.03 1.28
C THR A 178 5.43 -9.91 0.67
N ILE A 179 5.78 -10.98 1.37
CA ILE A 179 6.79 -11.96 0.96
C ILE A 179 6.15 -12.95 -0.03
N GLY A 180 6.95 -13.42 -0.99
CA GLY A 180 6.57 -14.54 -1.85
C GLY A 180 5.75 -14.11 -3.07
N ALA A 181 5.92 -12.87 -3.52
CA ALA A 181 5.10 -12.35 -4.60
C ALA A 181 5.22 -13.23 -5.88
N PRO A 182 4.10 -13.50 -6.58
CA PRO A 182 4.09 -14.33 -7.78
C PRO A 182 4.92 -13.72 -8.91
N SER A 183 5.39 -14.58 -9.81
CA SER A 183 6.31 -14.26 -10.91
C SER A 183 5.70 -13.38 -11.99
#